data_AF-A0A952V280-F1
#
_entry.id   AF-A0A952V280-F1
#
_cell.length_a   1.000
_cell.length_b   1.000
_cell.length_c   1.000
_cell.angle_alpha   90.00
_cell.angle_beta   90.00
_cell.angle_gamma   90.00
#
_symmetry.space_group_name_H-M   'P 1'
#
loop_
_entity.id
_entity.type
_entity.pdbx_description
1 polymer ?
#
loop_
_entity_poly.entity_id
_entity_poly.type
_entity_poly.pdbx_seq_one_letter_code
_entity_poly.pdbx_strand_id
1 'polypeptide(L)'
;MLGGLGAPELIVIALIALLLFGAGRIADIGKGLGQGIKNFKEGIKEADKDDDDEKSEKPEKTAKKKDADKTEKAEKKEKKEKEEASEDA
;
A
#
# COMPACT_ATOMS: atom_id res chain seq x y z
N MET A 1 -40.36 4.20 -5.36
CA MET A 1 -39.39 3.50 -6.23
C MET A 1 -38.46 4.51 -6.89
N LEU A 2 -37.50 5.02 -6.11
CA LEU A 2 -36.35 5.75 -6.64
C LEU A 2 -35.22 5.52 -5.62
N GLY A 3 -34.68 4.31 -5.61
CA GLY A 3 -33.56 3.95 -4.75
C GLY A 3 -32.32 4.68 -5.26
N GLY A 4 -31.73 5.54 -4.43
CA GLY A 4 -30.45 6.18 -4.75
C GLY A 4 -29.39 5.13 -5.03
N LEU A 5 -28.41 5.48 -5.86
CA LEU A 5 -27.24 4.66 -6.13
C LEU A 5 -26.63 4.18 -4.81
N GLY A 6 -26.84 2.90 -4.51
CA GLY A 6 -26.31 2.28 -3.31
C GLY A 6 -24.87 1.81 -3.54
N ALA A 7 -24.25 1.34 -2.46
CA ALA A 7 -22.97 0.66 -2.52
C ALA A 7 -22.94 -0.48 -3.57
N PRO A 8 -23.97 -1.35 -3.73
CA PRO A 8 -23.90 -2.43 -4.71
C PRO A 8 -23.90 -1.92 -6.16
N GLU A 9 -24.69 -0.91 -6.50
CA GLU A 9 -24.70 -0.32 -7.85
C GLU A 9 -23.35 0.31 -8.20
N LEU A 10 -22.73 1.02 -7.25
CA LEU A 10 -21.40 1.60 -7.46
C LEU A 10 -20.33 0.53 -7.70
N ILE A 11 -20.40 -0.62 -7.03
CA ILE A 11 -19.47 -1.74 -7.26
C ILE A 11 -19.63 -2.29 -8.68
N VAL A 12 -20.86 -2.47 -9.16
CA VAL A 12 -21.11 -2.95 -10.54
C VAL A 12 -20.54 -1.97 -11.56
N ILE A 13 -20.76 -0.67 -11.37
CA ILE A 13 -20.20 0.37 -12.25
C ILE A 13 -18.68 0.36 -12.20
N ALA A 14 -18.08 0.24 -11.02
CA ALA A 14 -16.64 0.17 -10.85
C ALA A 14 -16.01 -1.05 -11.55
N LEU A 15 -16.69 -2.21 -11.52
CA LEU A 15 -16.25 -3.41 -12.25
C LEU A 15 -16.28 -3.20 -13.77
N ILE A 16 -17.34 -2.59 -14.30
CA ILE A 16 -17.43 -2.27 -15.73
C ILE A 16 -16.32 -1.28 -16.13
N ALA A 17 -16.12 -0.23 -15.33
CA ALA A 17 -15.04 0.73 -15.56
C ALA A 17 -13.66 0.06 -15.50
N LEU A 18 -13.44 -0.87 -14.57
CA LEU A 18 -12.21 -1.65 -14.46
C LEU A 18 -11.96 -2.53 -15.68
N LEU A 19 -13.01 -3.08 -16.31
CA LEU A 19 -12.87 -3.84 -17.55
C LEU A 19 -12.52 -2.94 -18.75
N LEU A 20 -13.10 -1.74 -18.82
CA LEU A 20 -12.85 -0.79 -19.91
C LEU A 20 -11.45 -0.15 -19.81
N PHE A 21 -11.07 0.28 -18.62
CA PHE A 21 -9.80 0.99 -18.38
C PHE A 21 -8.65 0.05 -17.99
N GLY A 22 -8.96 -1.12 -17.42
CA GLY A 22 -7.98 -2.06 -16.88
C GLY A 22 -7.48 -1.67 -15.49
N ALA A 23 -6.96 -2.66 -14.74
CA ALA A 23 -6.39 -2.44 -13.41
C ALA A 23 -5.13 -1.56 -13.42
N GLY A 24 -4.33 -1.63 -14.50
CA GLY A 24 -3.11 -0.83 -14.64
C GLY A 24 -3.39 0.68 -14.68
N ARG A 25 -4.38 1.12 -15.47
CA ARG A 25 -4.71 2.54 -15.60
C ARG A 25 -5.23 3.15 -14.30
N ILE A 26 -6.09 2.43 -13.58
CA ILE A 26 -6.56 2.87 -12.26
C ILE A 26 -5.40 2.93 -11.25
N ALA A 27 -4.48 1.96 -11.27
CA ALA A 27 -3.31 1.97 -10.39
C ALA A 27 -2.36 3.14 -10.70
N ASP A 28 -2.13 3.46 -11.97
CA ASP A 28 -1.27 4.57 -12.38
C ASP A 28 -1.85 5.92 -11.94
N ILE A 29 -3.16 6.13 -12.16
CA ILE A 29 -3.87 7.34 -11.69
C ILE A 29 -3.86 7.41 -10.16
N GLY A 30 -4.11 6.29 -9.48
CA GLY A 30 -4.10 6.21 -8.02
C GLY A 30 -2.73 6.50 -7.41
N LYS A 31 -1.63 6.05 -8.02
CA LYS A 31 -0.27 6.38 -7.58
C LYS A 31 0.00 7.88 -7.68
N GLY A 32 -0.34 8.50 -8.81
CA GLY A 32 -0.16 9.95 -9.01
C GLY A 32 -1.01 10.79 -8.06
N LEU A 33 -2.30 10.45 -7.93
CA LEU A 33 -3.21 11.13 -7.01
C LEU A 33 -2.78 10.94 -5.55
N GLY A 34 -2.35 9.75 -5.16
CA GLY A 34 -1.89 9.44 -3.81
C GLY A 34 -0.63 10.22 -3.43
N GLN A 35 0.33 10.34 -4.35
CA GLN A 35 1.51 11.19 -4.14
C GLN A 35 1.13 12.67 -4.04
N GLY A 36 0.21 13.16 -4.88
CA GLY A 36 -0.28 14.53 -4.81
C GLY A 36 -0.95 14.84 -3.48
N ILE A 37 -1.86 13.97 -3.01
CA ILE A 37 -2.52 14.13 -1.70
C ILE A 37 -1.51 14.06 -0.56
N LYS A 38 -0.52 13.16 -0.63
CA LYS A 38 0.53 13.04 0.38
C LYS A 38 1.33 14.34 0.50
N ASN A 39 1.85 14.86 -0.62
CA ASN A 39 2.64 16.08 -0.64
C ASN A 39 1.81 17.30 -0.23
N PHE A 40 0.54 17.35 -0.64
CA PHE A 40 -0.39 18.40 -0.22
C PHE A 40 -0.59 18.40 1.31
N LYS A 41 -0.77 17.21 1.89
CA LYS A 41 -0.93 17.07 3.35
C LYS A 41 0.36 17.39 4.12
N GLU A 42 1.52 17.03 3.58
CA GLU A 42 2.82 17.38 4.15
C GLU A 42 3.05 18.90 4.12
N GLY A 43 2.77 19.56 2.99
CA GLY A 43 2.90 21.01 2.88
C GLY A 43 1.95 21.79 3.80
N ILE A 44 0.72 21.32 3.99
CA ILE A 44 -0.19 21.91 4.99
C ILE A 44 0.37 21.74 6.40
N LYS A 45 0.95 20.56 6.72
CA LYS A 45 1.51 20.28 8.05
C LYS A 45 2.79 21.07 8.32
N GLU A 46 3.59 21.37 7.30
CA GLU A 46 4.73 22.28 7.43
C GLU A 46 4.29 23.73 7.63
N ALA A 47 3.29 24.20 6.87
CA ALA A 47 2.73 25.54 7.05
C ALA A 47 2.11 25.75 8.44
N ASP A 48 1.46 24.72 9.00
CA ASP A 48 0.88 24.76 10.35
C ASP A 48 1.96 24.70 11.46
N LYS A 49 3.17 24.22 11.13
CA LYS A 49 4.31 24.12 12.06
C LYS A 49 5.19 25.37 12.10
N ASP A 50 5.17 26.19 11.04
CA ASP A 50 5.90 27.46 11.03
C ASP A 50 5.24 28.52 11.94
N ASP A 51 4.01 28.29 12.39
CA ASP A 51 3.30 29.14 13.37
C ASP A 51 3.40 28.64 14.83
N ASP A 52 3.89 27.42 15.08
CA ASP A 52 3.99 26.81 16.43
C ASP A 52 5.34 26.08 16.59
N ASP A 53 6.36 26.83 17.03
CA ASP A 53 7.66 26.30 17.45
C ASP A 53 7.48 25.21 18.52
N GLU A 54 8.16 24.07 18.33
CA GLU A 54 8.21 22.87 19.20
C GLU A 54 7.01 21.90 19.22
N LYS A 55 6.91 20.98 18.23
CA LYS A 55 7.06 19.52 18.54
C LYS A 55 7.15 18.58 17.33
N SER A 56 7.98 17.57 17.54
CA SER A 56 7.92 16.21 16.99
C SER A 56 8.57 15.94 15.63
N GLU A 57 9.83 15.52 15.77
CA GLU A 57 10.55 14.61 14.88
C GLU A 57 9.78 13.29 14.61
N LYS A 58 9.82 12.88 13.32
CA LYS A 58 9.84 11.52 12.72
C LYS A 58 8.64 10.56 12.94
N PRO A 59 8.48 9.49 12.10
CA PRO A 59 9.38 8.99 11.06
C PRO A 59 8.80 8.79 9.66
N GLU A 60 9.67 9.05 8.69
CA GLU A 60 9.85 8.29 7.46
C GLU A 60 9.66 6.78 7.67
N LYS A 61 8.60 6.17 7.13
CA LYS A 61 8.54 4.72 6.88
C LYS A 61 7.66 4.35 5.67
N THR A 62 8.36 3.85 4.66
CA THR A 62 7.95 2.70 3.82
C THR A 62 7.06 2.97 2.61
N ALA A 63 7.67 3.48 1.54
CA ALA A 63 7.29 3.08 0.19
C ALA A 63 7.76 1.63 -0.02
N LYS A 64 6.85 0.68 0.19
CA LYS A 64 7.03 -0.73 -0.13
C LYS A 64 7.09 -0.87 -1.64
N LYS A 65 8.30 -0.88 -2.22
CA LYS A 65 8.53 -1.50 -3.54
C LYS A 65 8.06 -2.95 -3.46
N LYS A 66 6.94 -3.24 -4.13
CA LYS A 66 6.58 -4.58 -4.59
C LYS A 66 6.25 -4.46 -6.07
N ASP A 67 7.29 -4.21 -6.85
CA ASP A 67 7.37 -4.78 -8.19
C ASP A 67 7.83 -6.23 -8.03
N ALA A 68 7.25 -7.09 -8.85
CA ALA A 68 7.42 -8.53 -8.88
C ALA A 68 8.89 -8.96 -8.99
N ASP A 69 9.30 -9.90 -8.14
CA ASP A 69 10.08 -11.10 -8.51
C ASP A 69 10.39 -11.91 -7.23
N LYS A 70 10.58 -13.23 -7.36
CA LYS A 70 11.01 -14.19 -6.33
C LYS A 70 9.94 -15.00 -5.62
N THR A 71 9.13 -15.67 -6.43
CA THR A 71 8.76 -17.07 -6.23
C THR A 71 10.02 -17.95 -6.39
N GLU A 72 10.98 -17.97 -5.45
CA GLU A 72 12.04 -19.01 -5.42
C GLU A 72 12.91 -19.08 -4.15
N LYS A 73 12.36 -18.82 -2.95
CA LYS A 73 13.14 -19.02 -1.71
C LYS A 73 12.35 -19.72 -0.62
N ALA A 74 11.69 -20.80 -1.00
CA ALA A 74 10.95 -21.68 -0.10
C ALA A 74 11.65 -23.02 0.20
N GLU A 75 12.81 -23.36 -0.37
CA GLU A 75 13.33 -24.75 -0.25
C GLU A 75 14.71 -24.95 0.41
N LYS A 76 15.36 -23.93 0.99
CA LYS A 76 16.71 -24.13 1.58
C LYS A 76 16.90 -23.62 3.00
N LYS A 77 15.91 -23.79 3.87
CA LYS A 77 16.08 -23.55 5.31
C LYS A 77 15.52 -24.64 6.24
N GLU A 78 14.68 -25.55 5.74
CA GLU A 78 14.07 -26.60 6.58
C GLU A 78 14.95 -27.85 6.80
N LYS A 79 16.11 -27.96 6.13
CA LYS A 79 17.00 -29.13 6.29
C LYS A 79 18.14 -28.96 7.30
N LYS A 80 18.24 -27.81 7.99
CA LYS A 80 19.29 -27.56 8.99
C LYS A 80 18.84 -27.77 10.44
N GLU A 81 17.55 -27.99 10.68
CA GLU A 81 17.00 -28.11 12.05
C GLU A 81 16.87 -29.56 12.55
N LYS A 82 17.25 -30.56 11.73
CA LYS A 82 17.23 -31.99 12.14
C LYS A 82 18.59 -32.56 12.53
N GLU A 83 19.68 -31.79 12.44
CA GLU A 83 21.03 -32.25 12.78
C GLU A 83 21.43 -31.90 14.23
N GLU A 84 20.78 -30.91 14.86
CA GLU A 84 21.12 -30.48 16.23
C GLU A 84 20.26 -31.14 17.32
N ALA A 85 19.27 -31.97 16.96
CA ALA A 85 18.40 -32.67 17.92
C ALA A 85 18.86 -34.09 18.26
N SER A 86 20.04 -34.52 17.78
CA SER A 86 20.61 -35.85 18.05
C SER A 86 21.87 -35.85 18.92
N GLU A 87 22.30 -34.70 19.46
CA GLU A 87 23.54 -34.62 20.24
C GLU A 87 23.37 -34.07 21.67
N ASP A 88 22.15 -33.73 22.11
CA ASP A 88 21.90 -33.17 23.44
C ASP A 88 20.49 -33.54 24.00
N ALA A 89 20.15 -34.84 24.04
CA ALA A 89 19.07 -35.41 24.88
C ALA A 89 19.12 -36.95 24.93
#